data_AF-A0A223D595-F1
#
_entry.id   AF-A0A223D595-F1
#
_cell.length_a   1.000
_cell.length_b   1.000
_cell.length_c   1.000
_cell.angle_alpha   90.00
_cell.angle_beta   90.00
_cell.angle_gamma   90.00
#
_symmetry.space_group_name_H-M   'P 1'
#
loop_
_entity.id
_entity.type
_entity.pdbx_description
1 polymer ?
#
loop_
_entity_poly.entity_id
_entity_poly.type
_entity_poly.pdbx_seq_one_letter_code
_entity_poly.pdbx_strand_id
1 'polypeptide(L)'
;MMLRDYLRTLPQSHLFDLYETLYQQETNVHLTEVELCEEIVAYWESPAHWDEFVAALSPFERRAMTRLALHERCRIDAFMEEAATLGLVILYREHNRYEMPDDVRVQLLERLPSLRDLLRAEPEGDADGTTPV
;
A
#
# COMPACT_ATOMS: atom_id res chain seq x y z
N MET A 1 -0.56 -3.50 -12.04
CA MET A 1 0.05 -4.83 -11.77
C MET A 1 -0.58 -5.39 -10.49
N MET A 2 -0.78 -6.71 -10.36
CA MET A 2 -1.31 -7.31 -9.12
C MET A 2 -0.20 -7.49 -8.07
N LEU A 3 -0.50 -7.36 -6.78
CA LEU A 3 0.36 -7.57 -5.62
C LEU A 3 0.99 -8.95 -5.68
N ARG A 4 0.21 -9.99 -5.94
CA ARG A 4 0.72 -11.36 -6.06
C ARG A 4 1.78 -11.51 -7.15
N ASP A 5 1.65 -10.73 -8.23
CA ASP A 5 2.60 -10.77 -9.34
C ASP A 5 3.86 -9.97 -8.94
N TYR A 6 3.66 -8.83 -8.26
CA TYR A 6 4.75 -8.03 -7.71
C TYR A 6 5.60 -8.78 -6.68
N LEU A 7 4.96 -9.41 -5.69
CA LEU A 7 5.62 -10.19 -4.63
C LEU A 7 6.49 -11.30 -5.23
N ARG A 8 6.05 -11.92 -6.34
CA ARG A 8 6.85 -12.93 -7.07
C ARG A 8 8.06 -12.36 -7.82
N THR A 9 8.14 -11.04 -8.00
CA THR A 9 9.30 -10.38 -8.60
C THR A 9 10.30 -9.86 -7.57
N LEU A 10 9.97 -9.90 -6.27
CA LEU A 10 10.84 -9.40 -5.23
C LEU A 10 12.07 -10.30 -5.09
N PRO A 11 13.27 -9.72 -4.92
CA PRO A 11 14.45 -10.50 -4.62
C PRO A 11 14.32 -11.14 -3.23
N GLN A 12 14.99 -12.28 -3.05
CA GLN A 12 14.92 -13.09 -1.83
C GLN A 12 15.13 -12.28 -0.53
N SER A 13 16.02 -11.29 -0.52
CA SER A 13 16.25 -10.44 0.67
C SER A 13 15.00 -9.67 1.11
N HIS A 14 14.22 -9.14 0.16
CA HIS A 14 13.00 -8.40 0.48
C HIS A 14 11.88 -9.34 0.92
N LEU A 15 11.83 -10.55 0.34
CA LEU A 15 10.89 -11.58 0.80
C LEU A 15 11.19 -11.99 2.25
N PHE A 16 12.47 -12.05 2.64
CA PHE A 16 12.83 -12.32 4.03
C PHE A 16 12.41 -11.19 4.97
N ASP A 17 12.74 -9.94 4.64
CA ASP A 17 12.34 -8.78 5.46
C ASP A 17 10.81 -8.74 5.66
N LEU A 18 10.06 -9.03 4.59
CA LEU A 18 8.61 -9.11 4.63
C LEU A 18 8.12 -10.26 5.53
N TYR A 19 8.71 -11.44 5.39
CA TYR A 19 8.36 -12.59 6.22
C TYR A 19 8.64 -12.34 7.70
N GLU A 20 9.79 -11.75 8.04
CA GLU A 20 10.12 -11.40 9.43
C GLU A 20 9.13 -10.39 9.99
N THR A 21 8.73 -9.40 9.17
CA THR A 21 7.75 -8.40 9.58
C THR A 21 6.35 -8.99 9.80
N LEU A 22 5.92 -9.95 8.96
CA LEU A 22 4.59 -10.55 9.02
C LEU A 22 4.46 -11.67 10.06
N TYR A 23 5.52 -12.46 10.26
CA TYR A 23 5.42 -13.71 10.99
C TYR A 23 6.32 -13.79 12.23
N GLN A 24 7.59 -13.38 12.19
CA GLN A 24 8.54 -13.60 13.30
C GLN A 24 9.72 -12.59 13.34
N GLN A 25 9.98 -12.02 14.53
CA GLN A 25 11.09 -11.06 14.74
C GLN A 25 12.49 -11.68 14.93
N GLU A 26 12.59 -13.01 15.06
CA GLU A 26 13.85 -13.73 15.25
C GLU A 26 13.86 -14.99 14.38
N THR A 27 14.47 -14.98 13.19
CA THR A 27 14.36 -16.16 12.31
C THR A 27 15.61 -16.63 11.59
N ASN A 28 15.78 -17.97 11.63
CA ASN A 28 16.42 -18.78 10.59
C ASN A 28 15.30 -19.33 9.69
N VAL A 29 14.89 -18.58 8.67
CA VAL A 29 13.90 -19.06 7.71
C VAL A 29 14.47 -20.26 6.93
N HIS A 30 13.81 -21.41 7.03
CA HIS A 30 14.24 -22.66 6.35
C HIS A 30 13.47 -22.96 5.05
N LEU A 31 12.63 -22.02 4.61
CA LEU A 31 11.85 -22.14 3.38
C LEU A 31 12.71 -21.85 2.15
N THR A 32 12.39 -22.51 1.04
CA THR A 32 12.89 -22.12 -0.29
C THR A 32 12.26 -20.81 -0.74
N GLU A 33 12.85 -20.16 -1.74
CA GLU A 33 12.32 -18.89 -2.30
C GLU A 33 10.86 -19.04 -2.80
N VAL A 34 10.54 -20.18 -3.42
CA VAL A 34 9.18 -20.47 -3.91
C VAL A 34 8.19 -20.61 -2.76
N GLU A 35 8.52 -21.41 -1.75
CA GLU A 35 7.67 -21.62 -0.57
C GLU A 35 7.45 -20.32 0.20
N LEU A 36 8.51 -19.51 0.37
CA LEU A 36 8.44 -18.21 1.02
C LEU A 36 7.49 -17.28 0.27
N CYS A 37 7.60 -17.24 -1.06
CA CYS A 37 6.72 -16.43 -1.89
C CYS A 37 5.26 -16.91 -1.80
N GLU A 38 5.01 -18.22 -1.80
CA GLU A 38 3.67 -18.78 -1.67
C GLU A 38 3.02 -18.43 -0.33
N GLU A 39 3.74 -18.56 0.79
CA GLU A 39 3.25 -18.19 2.12
C GLU A 39 2.91 -16.70 2.21
N ILE A 40 3.79 -15.82 1.73
CA ILE A 40 3.56 -14.37 1.73
C ILE A 40 2.38 -13.99 0.84
N VAL A 41 2.24 -14.59 -0.35
CA VAL A 41 1.10 -14.34 -1.24
C VAL A 41 -0.19 -14.81 -0.57
N ALA A 42 -0.20 -16.03 0.00
CA ALA A 42 -1.34 -16.60 0.69
C ALA A 42 -1.79 -15.74 1.89
N TYR A 43 -0.84 -15.12 2.61
CA TYR A 43 -1.14 -14.14 3.64
C TYR A 43 -2.02 -13.01 3.09
N TRP A 44 -1.60 -12.36 2.02
CA TRP A 44 -2.31 -11.20 1.46
C TRP A 44 -3.58 -11.57 0.68
N GLU A 45 -3.87 -12.85 0.45
CA GLU A 45 -5.16 -13.28 -0.12
C GLU A 45 -6.30 -13.22 0.90
N SER A 46 -6.00 -13.21 2.21
CA SER A 46 -7.02 -13.13 3.27
C SER A 46 -7.51 -11.69 3.48
N PRO A 47 -8.83 -11.42 3.33
CA PRO A 47 -9.40 -10.10 3.63
C PRO A 47 -9.15 -9.62 5.06
N ALA A 48 -9.06 -10.54 6.02
CA ALA A 48 -8.87 -10.21 7.43
C ALA A 48 -7.50 -9.57 7.70
N HIS A 49 -6.45 -9.99 6.98
CA HIS A 49 -5.11 -9.41 7.14
C HIS A 49 -5.05 -7.98 6.58
N TRP A 50 -5.85 -7.69 5.53
CA TRP A 50 -6.04 -6.32 5.06
C TRP A 50 -6.74 -5.45 6.09
N ASP A 51 -7.79 -5.98 6.75
CA ASP A 51 -8.52 -5.26 7.78
C ASP A 51 -7.61 -4.96 8.99
N GLU A 52 -6.81 -5.93 9.42
CA GLU A 52 -5.82 -5.79 10.48
C GLU A 52 -4.75 -4.75 10.12
N PHE A 53 -4.19 -4.83 8.91
CA PHE A 53 -3.23 -3.85 8.40
C PHE A 53 -3.82 -2.42 8.45
N VAL A 54 -5.02 -2.22 7.88
CA VAL A 54 -5.67 -0.91 7.85
C VAL A 54 -5.98 -0.39 9.26
N ALA A 55 -6.32 -1.28 10.19
CA ALA A 55 -6.59 -0.93 11.58
C ALA A 55 -5.32 -0.49 12.33
N ALA A 56 -4.17 -1.09 12.02
CA ALA A 56 -2.88 -0.75 12.63
C ALA A 56 -2.35 0.63 12.18
N LEU A 57 -2.72 1.10 10.98
CA LEU A 57 -2.29 2.39 10.47
C LEU A 57 -2.82 3.57 11.32
N SER A 58 -1.93 4.51 11.64
CA SER A 58 -2.30 5.80 12.20
C SER A 58 -3.14 6.62 11.21
N PRO A 59 -3.84 7.68 11.68
CA PRO A 59 -4.60 8.56 10.78
C PRO A 59 -3.75 9.20 9.68
N PHE A 60 -2.48 9.49 9.97
CA PHE A 60 -1.55 10.07 8.99
C PHE A 60 -1.19 9.07 7.89
N GLU A 61 -0.84 7.85 8.28
CA GLU A 61 -0.44 6.77 7.37
C GLU A 61 -1.60 6.33 6.48
N ARG A 62 -2.81 6.21 7.05
CA ARG A 62 -4.04 5.97 6.26
C ARG A 62 -4.24 7.04 5.20
N ARG A 63 -3.98 8.31 5.52
CA ARG A 63 -4.08 9.42 4.57
C ARG A 63 -3.01 9.33 3.49
N ALA A 64 -1.77 8.99 3.83
CA ALA A 64 -0.70 8.77 2.86
C ALA A 64 -1.04 7.63 1.89
N MET A 65 -1.45 6.47 2.42
CA MET A 65 -1.88 5.32 1.62
C MET A 65 -3.08 5.66 0.73
N THR A 66 -4.05 6.42 1.26
CA THR A 66 -5.20 6.92 0.49
C THR A 66 -4.76 7.77 -0.70
N ARG A 67 -3.86 8.74 -0.49
CA ARG A 67 -3.37 9.61 -1.55
C ARG A 67 -2.59 8.83 -2.61
N LEU A 68 -1.78 7.87 -2.19
CA LEU A 68 -1.06 7.00 -3.10
C LEU A 68 -2.02 6.13 -3.92
N ALA A 69 -3.07 5.59 -3.30
CA ALA A 69 -4.13 4.85 -3.96
C ALA A 69 -4.90 5.73 -4.97
N LEU A 70 -5.00 7.04 -4.75
CA LEU A 70 -5.54 8.01 -5.71
C LEU A 70 -4.52 8.46 -6.78
N HIS A 71 -3.38 7.78 -6.89
CA HIS A 71 -2.26 8.11 -7.79
C HIS A 71 -1.63 9.49 -7.56
N GLU A 72 -1.83 10.10 -6.40
CA GLU A 72 -1.11 11.33 -6.05
C GLU A 72 0.39 11.06 -5.84
N ARG A 73 1.20 12.07 -6.13
CA ARG A 73 2.63 12.03 -5.83
C ARG A 73 2.82 12.10 -4.31
N CYS A 74 3.35 11.02 -3.73
CA CYS A 74 3.77 10.98 -2.34
C CYS A 74 5.28 11.30 -2.23
N ARG A 75 5.67 12.02 -1.17
CA ARG A 75 7.09 12.24 -0.86
C ARG A 75 7.70 10.96 -0.32
N ILE A 76 9.00 10.80 -0.52
CA ILE A 76 9.75 9.77 0.20
C ILE A 76 9.83 10.18 1.66
N ASP A 77 9.29 9.34 2.53
CA ASP A 77 9.40 9.41 3.97
C ASP A 77 9.54 8.00 4.54
N ALA A 78 9.84 7.91 5.84
CA ALA A 78 10.10 6.64 6.52
C ALA A 78 8.92 5.66 6.39
N PHE A 79 7.68 6.18 6.40
CA PHE A 79 6.49 5.33 6.26
C PHE A 79 6.38 4.74 4.84
N MET A 80 6.64 5.52 3.80
CA MET A 80 6.60 5.02 2.43
C MET A 80 7.73 4.04 2.13
N GLU A 81 8.89 4.19 2.78
CA GLU A 81 9.97 3.21 2.75
C GLU A 81 9.55 1.91 3.44
N GLU A 82 8.93 1.98 4.62
CA GLU A 82 8.40 0.81 5.35
C GLU A 82 7.28 0.11 4.57
N ALA A 83 6.35 0.85 3.97
CA ALA A 83 5.33 0.30 3.10
C ALA A 83 5.94 -0.42 1.88
N ALA A 84 7.08 0.05 1.39
CA ALA A 84 7.79 -0.58 0.29
C ALA A 84 8.50 -1.86 0.72
N THR A 85 9.11 -1.88 1.91
CA THR A 85 9.69 -3.10 2.49
C THR A 85 8.62 -4.14 2.79
N LEU A 86 7.39 -3.70 3.09
CA LEU A 86 6.22 -4.58 3.22
C LEU A 86 5.70 -5.15 1.89
N GLY A 87 6.31 -4.78 0.76
CA GLY A 87 5.86 -5.21 -0.57
C GLY A 87 4.52 -4.60 -1.01
N LEU A 88 4.02 -3.59 -0.31
CA LEU A 88 2.72 -2.96 -0.60
C LEU A 88 2.82 -1.84 -1.64
N VAL A 89 4.02 -1.28 -1.83
CA VAL A 89 4.29 -0.21 -2.78
C VAL A 89 5.63 -0.43 -3.50
N ILE A 90 5.71 0.07 -4.73
CA ILE A 90 6.86 -0.06 -5.61
C ILE A 90 7.60 1.27 -5.62
N LEU A 91 8.89 1.28 -5.28
CA LEU A 91 9.75 2.46 -5.43
C LEU A 91 10.43 2.47 -6.81
N TYR A 92 9.98 3.36 -7.70
CA TYR A 92 10.67 3.67 -8.95
C TYR A 92 11.72 4.75 -8.72
N ARG A 93 12.95 4.34 -8.41
CA ARG A 93 14.07 5.25 -8.09
C ARG A 93 14.40 6.22 -9.23
N GLU A 94 14.27 5.79 -10.48
CA GLU A 94 14.52 6.62 -11.67
C GLU A 94 13.64 7.87 -11.73
N HIS A 95 12.41 7.74 -11.22
CA HIS A 95 11.39 8.80 -11.23
C HIS A 95 11.13 9.35 -9.82
N ASN A 96 11.88 8.86 -8.82
CA ASN A 96 11.71 9.15 -7.40
C ASN A 96 10.23 9.08 -6.96
N ARG A 97 9.53 8.02 -7.39
CA ARG A 97 8.08 7.89 -7.25
C ARG A 97 7.71 6.54 -6.68
N TYR A 98 6.71 6.54 -5.79
CA TYR A 98 6.01 5.34 -5.40
C TYR A 98 4.81 5.05 -6.31
N GLU A 99 4.60 3.78 -6.58
CA GLU A 99 3.40 3.26 -7.23
C GLU A 99 2.79 2.18 -6.35
N MET A 100 1.47 2.10 -6.34
CA MET A 100 0.73 1.07 -5.64
C MET A 100 0.19 0.07 -6.68
N PRO A 101 0.39 -1.25 -6.49
CA PRO A 101 -0.26 -2.25 -7.31
C PRO A 101 -1.80 -2.08 -7.30
N ASP A 102 -2.45 -2.45 -8.40
CA ASP A 102 -3.86 -2.12 -8.63
C ASP A 102 -4.81 -2.79 -7.65
N ASP A 103 -4.52 -4.03 -7.27
CA ASP A 103 -5.28 -4.78 -6.28
C ASP A 103 -5.05 -4.25 -4.87
N VAL A 104 -3.82 -3.87 -4.48
CA VAL A 104 -3.56 -3.15 -3.21
C VAL A 104 -4.41 -1.89 -3.15
N ARG A 105 -4.42 -1.13 -4.25
CA ARG A 105 -5.26 0.06 -4.37
C ARG A 105 -6.72 -0.27 -4.16
N VAL A 106 -7.28 -1.26 -4.86
CA VAL A 106 -8.68 -1.68 -4.68
C VAL A 106 -8.96 -2.10 -3.24
N GLN A 107 -8.13 -2.96 -2.64
CA GLN A 107 -8.32 -3.46 -1.28
C GLN A 107 -8.32 -2.31 -0.24
N LEU A 108 -7.44 -1.32 -0.41
CA LEU A 108 -7.38 -0.15 0.45
C LEU A 108 -8.57 0.79 0.26
N LEU A 109 -8.96 1.06 -0.99
CA LEU A 109 -10.12 1.93 -1.28
C LEU A 109 -11.43 1.34 -0.74
N GLU A 110 -11.57 0.02 -0.71
CA GLU A 110 -12.74 -0.67 -0.13
C GLU A 110 -12.82 -0.55 1.40
N ARG A 111 -11.68 -0.42 2.07
CA ARG A 111 -11.57 -0.46 3.54
C ARG A 111 -11.31 0.88 4.20
N LEU A 112 -10.84 1.88 3.45
CA LEU A 112 -10.53 3.20 3.99
C LEU A 112 -11.78 4.09 3.97
N PRO A 113 -12.41 4.35 5.13
CA PRO A 113 -13.60 5.23 5.20
C PRO A 113 -13.29 6.67 4.73
N SER A 114 -12.03 7.10 4.89
CA SER A 114 -11.57 8.44 4.55
C SER A 114 -11.74 8.80 3.07
N LEU A 115 -11.87 7.85 2.15
CA LEU A 115 -12.08 8.18 0.74
C LEU A 115 -13.51 8.65 0.46
N ARG A 116 -14.52 8.04 1.09
CA ARG A 116 -15.91 8.50 1.01
C ARG A 116 -16.07 9.88 1.62
N ASP A 117 -15.33 10.15 2.69
CA ASP A 117 -15.33 11.45 3.37
C ASP A 117 -14.52 12.51 2.59
N LEU A 118 -13.39 12.13 1.97
CA LEU A 118 -12.59 13.02 1.12
C LEU A 118 -13.25 13.34 -0.22
N LEU A 119 -13.90 12.36 -0.86
CA LEU A 119 -14.69 12.58 -2.09
C LEU A 119 -15.96 13.40 -1.83
N ARG A 120 -16.50 13.39 -0.60
CA ARG A 120 -17.59 14.30 -0.19
C ARG A 120 -17.09 15.69 0.23
N ALA A 121 -15.79 15.86 0.45
CA ALA A 121 -15.19 17.11 0.89
C ALA A 121 -14.63 17.97 -0.26
N GLU A 122 -14.90 17.61 -1.52
CA GLU A 122 -14.84 18.61 -2.60
C GLU A 122 -16.01 19.57 -2.39
N PRO A 123 -15.79 20.88 -2.21
CA PRO A 123 -16.88 21.82 -2.33
C PRO A 123 -17.38 21.72 -3.77
N GLU A 124 -18.69 21.54 -3.94
CA GLU A 124 -19.38 21.87 -5.18
C GLU A 124 -18.86 23.24 -5.62
N GLY A 125 -18.11 23.28 -6.72
CA GLY A 125 -17.68 24.53 -7.32
C GLY A 125 -18.93 25.36 -7.58
N ASP A 126 -19.00 26.49 -6.89
CA ASP A 126 -20.02 27.55 -6.94
C ASP A 126 -21.08 27.37 -8.04
N ALA A 127 -22.27 26.92 -7.62
CA ALA A 127 -23.48 27.44 -8.21
C ALA A 127 -23.60 28.91 -7.78
N ASP A 128 -23.69 29.80 -8.78
CA ASP A 128 -23.83 31.25 -8.72
C ASP A 128 -22.57 32.13 -8.57
N GLY A 129 -22.08 32.56 -9.74
CA GLY A 129 -22.35 33.95 -10.15
C GLY A 129 -21.31 34.99 -9.74
N THR A 130 -20.24 35.15 -10.55
CA THR A 130 -19.78 36.43 -11.14
C THR A 130 -18.40 36.25 -11.76
N THR A 131 -18.32 36.16 -13.09
CA THR A 131 -17.06 36.32 -13.81
C THR A 131 -17.04 37.70 -14.44
N PRO A 132 -16.09 38.61 -14.11
CA PRO A 132 -15.87 39.80 -14.89
C PRO A 132 -14.91 39.47 -16.05
N VAL A 133 -15.42 39.42 -17.28
CA VAL A 133 -14.72 39.81 -18.50
C VAL A 133 -15.71 40.53 -19.41
#